data_AF-A0A519E9M6-F1
#
_entry.id   AF-A0A519E9M6-F1
#
_cell.length_a   1.000
_cell.length_b   1.000
_cell.length_c   1.000
_cell.angle_alpha   90.00
_cell.angle_beta   90.00
_cell.angle_gamma   90.00
#
_symmetry.space_group_name_H-M   'P 1'
#
loop_
_entity.id
_entity.type
_entity.pdbx_description
1 polymer ?
#
loop_
_entity_poly.entity_id
_entity_poly.type
_entity_poly.pdbx_seq_one_letter_code
_entity_poly.pdbx_strand_id
1 'polypeptide(L)'
;MSNARSPQPAPITGMLLPVLVTWAGELLNLEKGRKVMQDATTMNRSETAKQKIETALRAIHCTLTERPQAIFEITTVDQLNRFKAELLKALHLILRDEIPELISHRKLGMARVITDQWPNNLTLGLIIIEAEQALEAI
;
A
#
# COMPACT_ATOMS: atom_id res chain seq x y z
N MET A 1 -23.30 26.03 74.50
CA MET A 1 -21.98 25.57 74.04
C MET A 1 -22.08 24.08 73.82
N SER A 2 -22.38 23.65 72.59
CA SER A 2 -22.65 22.24 72.25
C SER A 2 -21.46 21.67 71.49
N ASN A 3 -20.79 20.67 72.09
CA ASN A 3 -19.68 19.93 71.49
C ASN A 3 -20.21 19.05 70.34
N ALA A 4 -19.91 19.45 69.10
CA ALA A 4 -20.10 18.60 67.92
C ALA A 4 -18.95 17.58 67.83
N ARG A 5 -19.23 16.30 68.04
CA ARG A 5 -18.32 15.22 67.65
C ARG A 5 -18.40 15.03 66.14
N SER A 6 -17.32 15.36 65.43
CA SER A 6 -17.13 14.97 64.03
C SER A 6 -17.03 13.45 63.91
N PRO A 7 -17.74 12.80 62.97
CA PRO A 7 -17.50 11.41 62.65
C PRO A 7 -16.21 11.29 61.82
N GLN A 8 -15.31 10.39 62.23
CA GLN A 8 -14.15 9.98 61.44
C GLN A 8 -14.61 9.26 60.15
N PRO A 9 -13.98 9.49 58.98
CA PRO A 9 -14.26 8.71 57.79
C PRO A 9 -13.70 7.28 57.96
N ALA A 10 -14.56 6.28 57.81
CA ALA A 10 -14.15 4.89 57.71
C ALA A 10 -13.22 4.70 56.48
N PRO A 11 -12.20 3.83 56.56
CA PRO A 11 -11.41 3.49 55.38
C PRO A 11 -12.32 2.79 54.37
N ILE A 12 -12.52 3.41 53.21
CA ILE A 12 -13.14 2.76 52.06
C ILE A 12 -12.11 1.77 51.52
N THR A 13 -12.02 0.61 52.17
CA THR A 13 -11.29 -0.55 51.69
C THR A 13 -11.88 -0.97 50.34
N GLY A 14 -10.99 -1.06 49.36
CA GLY A 14 -11.31 -0.99 47.95
C GLY A 14 -12.22 -2.10 47.42
N MET A 15 -13.19 -1.70 46.60
CA MET A 15 -13.88 -2.56 45.65
C MET A 15 -14.43 -1.72 44.49
N LEU A 16 -13.55 -1.19 43.64
CA LEU A 16 -13.96 -0.53 42.37
C LEU A 16 -13.03 -0.84 41.18
N LEU A 17 -12.35 -1.98 41.17
CA LEU A 17 -11.35 -2.29 40.12
C LEU A 17 -11.50 -3.61 39.31
N PRO A 18 -12.63 -4.34 39.24
CA PRO A 18 -12.72 -5.43 38.26
C PRO A 18 -13.26 -4.97 36.89
N VAL A 19 -14.23 -4.04 36.84
CA VAL A 19 -14.92 -3.71 35.57
C VAL A 19 -14.04 -2.91 34.62
N LEU A 20 -13.29 -1.91 35.10
CA LEU A 20 -12.41 -1.08 34.26
C LEU A 20 -11.24 -1.85 33.65
N VAL A 21 -10.76 -2.91 34.32
CA VAL A 21 -9.64 -3.75 33.83
C VAL A 21 -10.09 -4.64 32.67
N THR A 22 -11.33 -5.15 32.70
CA THR A 22 -11.88 -6.00 31.62
C THR A 22 -12.06 -5.22 30.32
N TRP A 23 -12.63 -4.01 30.37
CA TRP A 23 -12.83 -3.16 29.18
C TRP A 23 -11.51 -2.70 28.55
N ALA A 24 -10.48 -2.41 29.35
CA ALA A 24 -9.16 -2.04 28.84
C ALA A 24 -8.47 -3.20 28.11
N GLY A 25 -8.63 -4.43 28.62
CA GLY A 25 -8.11 -5.64 27.98
C GLY A 25 -8.78 -5.95 26.64
N GLU A 26 -10.11 -5.81 26.55
CA GLU A 26 -10.87 -6.00 25.31
C GLU A 26 -10.51 -4.96 24.24
N LEU A 27 -10.37 -3.68 24.62
CA LEU A 27 -9.95 -2.62 23.69
C LEU A 27 -8.55 -2.85 23.14
N LEU A 28 -7.60 -3.28 23.97
CA LEU A 28 -6.24 -3.61 23.51
C LEU A 28 -6.26 -4.81 22.54
N ASN A 29 -7.10 -5.81 22.80
CA ASN A 29 -7.21 -6.99 21.94
C ASN A 29 -7.86 -6.65 20.59
N LEU A 30 -8.85 -5.75 20.58
CA LEU A 30 -9.47 -5.23 19.37
C LEU A 30 -8.49 -4.36 18.56
N GLU A 31 -7.68 -3.53 19.23
CA GLU A 31 -6.64 -2.72 18.58
C GLU A 31 -5.57 -3.61 17.93
N LYS A 32 -5.11 -4.63 18.66
CA LYS A 32 -4.13 -5.59 18.17
C LYS A 32 -4.69 -6.41 17.00
N GLY A 33 -5.95 -6.83 17.08
CA GLY A 33 -6.64 -7.51 15.98
C GLY A 33 -6.80 -6.62 14.74
N ARG A 34 -7.15 -5.33 14.93
CA ARG A 34 -7.25 -4.36 13.83
C ARG A 34 -5.92 -4.15 13.13
N LYS A 35 -4.83 -4.01 13.90
CA LYS A 35 -3.47 -3.87 13.37
C LYS A 35 -3.05 -5.09 12.55
N VAL A 36 -3.26 -6.30 13.08
CA VAL A 36 -2.94 -7.55 12.37
C VAL A 36 -3.72 -7.67 11.04
N MET A 37 -5.00 -7.27 11.04
CA MET A 37 -5.82 -7.31 9.82
C MET A 37 -5.37 -6.27 8.78
N GLN A 38 -5.02 -5.06 9.21
CA GLN A 38 -4.46 -4.03 8.33
C GLN A 38 -3.13 -4.48 7.72
N ASP A 39 -2.20 -4.96 8.56
CA ASP A 39 -0.89 -5.47 8.13
C ASP A 39 -1.05 -6.61 7.10
N ALA A 40 -1.99 -7.54 7.32
CA ALA A 40 -2.27 -8.63 6.38
C ALA A 40 -2.86 -8.16 5.03
N THR A 41 -3.76 -7.16 5.06
CA THR A 41 -4.33 -6.61 3.81
C THR A 41 -3.31 -5.83 2.98
N THR A 42 -2.43 -5.08 3.64
CA THR A 42 -1.34 -4.35 2.97
C THR A 42 -0.29 -5.31 2.39
N MET A 43 0.04 -6.37 3.11
CA MET A 43 0.98 -7.40 2.65
C MET A 43 0.49 -8.10 1.37
N ASN A 44 -0.81 -8.38 1.27
CA ASN A 44 -1.40 -8.99 0.06
C ASN A 44 -1.36 -8.03 -1.14
N ARG A 45 -1.64 -6.73 -0.93
CA ARG A 45 -1.59 -5.71 -1.97
C ARG A 45 -0.17 -5.46 -2.46
N SER A 46 0.79 -5.41 -1.55
CA SER A 46 2.22 -5.26 -1.86
C SER A 46 2.75 -6.42 -2.72
N GLU A 47 2.43 -7.67 -2.37
CA GLU A 47 2.84 -8.83 -3.18
C GLU A 47 2.16 -8.82 -4.56
N THR A 48 0.89 -8.44 -4.63
CA THR A 48 0.16 -8.29 -5.90
C THR A 48 0.83 -7.24 -6.79
N ALA A 49 1.15 -6.07 -6.23
CA ALA A 49 1.81 -4.99 -6.95
C ALA A 49 3.20 -5.40 -7.45
N LYS A 50 4.00 -6.05 -6.60
CA LYS A 50 5.28 -6.63 -6.98
C LYS A 50 5.14 -7.58 -8.18
N GLN A 51 4.20 -8.52 -8.13
CA GLN A 51 3.99 -9.48 -9.23
C GLN A 51 3.59 -8.80 -10.55
N LYS A 52 2.73 -7.77 -10.48
CA LYS A 52 2.32 -6.99 -11.65
C LYS A 52 3.48 -6.17 -12.23
N ILE A 53 4.27 -5.52 -11.37
CA ILE A 53 5.46 -4.76 -11.78
C ILE A 53 6.49 -5.68 -12.45
N GLU A 54 6.80 -6.82 -11.86
CA GLU A 54 7.72 -7.80 -12.46
C GLU A 54 7.23 -8.29 -13.84
N THR A 55 5.92 -8.49 -13.97
CA THR A 55 5.30 -8.88 -15.26
C THR A 55 5.45 -7.78 -16.30
N ALA A 56 5.22 -6.52 -15.94
CA ALA A 56 5.45 -5.38 -16.82
C ALA A 56 6.92 -5.23 -17.22
N LEU A 57 7.85 -5.39 -16.28
CA LEU A 57 9.28 -5.35 -16.57
C LEU A 57 9.71 -6.43 -17.57
N ARG A 58 9.21 -7.66 -17.41
CA ARG A 58 9.43 -8.75 -18.38
C ARG A 58 8.84 -8.41 -19.74
N ALA A 59 7.59 -7.94 -19.80
CA ALA A 59 6.92 -7.60 -21.07
C ALA A 59 7.65 -6.47 -21.82
N ILE A 60 8.10 -5.43 -21.12
CA ILE A 60 8.91 -4.35 -21.71
C ILE A 60 10.24 -4.92 -22.23
N HIS A 61 10.90 -5.78 -21.46
CA HIS A 61 12.16 -6.38 -21.87
C HIS A 61 12.03 -7.26 -23.12
N CYS A 62 10.99 -8.10 -23.18
CA CYS A 62 10.66 -8.88 -24.38
C CYS A 62 10.39 -7.96 -25.57
N THR A 63 9.58 -6.92 -25.39
CA THR A 63 9.28 -5.94 -26.46
C THR A 63 10.53 -5.26 -27.01
N LEU A 64 11.44 -4.82 -26.13
CA LEU A 64 12.70 -4.19 -26.55
C LEU A 64 13.62 -5.16 -27.33
N THR A 65 13.53 -6.46 -27.03
CA THR A 65 14.31 -7.53 -27.66
C THR A 65 13.71 -7.96 -28.99
N GLU A 66 12.41 -8.29 -29.00
CA GLU A 66 11.67 -8.81 -30.15
C GLU A 66 11.37 -7.73 -31.20
N ARG A 67 11.38 -6.46 -30.78
CA ARG A 67 11.15 -5.30 -31.65
C ARG A 67 9.85 -5.41 -32.48
N PRO A 68 8.69 -5.71 -31.87
CA PRO A 68 7.43 -5.82 -32.63
C PRO A 68 7.08 -4.47 -33.25
N GLN A 69 6.94 -4.45 -34.57
CA GLN A 69 6.73 -3.22 -35.35
C GLN A 69 5.53 -2.40 -34.86
N ALA A 70 4.39 -3.04 -34.58
CA ALA A 70 3.17 -2.37 -34.11
C ALA A 70 3.37 -1.55 -32.82
N ILE A 71 4.33 -1.92 -31.96
CA ILE A 71 4.66 -1.13 -30.77
C ILE A 71 5.58 0.04 -31.14
N PHE A 72 6.62 -0.20 -31.95
CA PHE A 72 7.59 0.85 -32.29
C PHE A 72 7.07 1.89 -33.28
N GLU A 73 5.91 1.67 -33.89
CA GLU A 73 5.17 2.68 -34.65
C GLU A 73 4.49 3.73 -33.75
N ILE A 74 4.21 3.38 -32.48
CA ILE A 74 3.44 4.24 -31.56
C ILE A 74 4.26 4.74 -30.36
N THR A 75 5.41 4.13 -30.08
CA THR A 75 6.25 4.48 -28.95
C THR A 75 7.73 4.33 -29.29
N THR A 76 8.58 4.91 -28.46
CA THR A 76 10.04 4.88 -28.65
C THR A 76 10.72 3.93 -27.68
N VAL A 77 11.91 3.47 -28.05
CA VAL A 77 12.81 2.72 -27.13
C VAL A 77 13.04 3.53 -25.84
N ASP A 78 13.24 4.84 -25.96
CA ASP A 78 13.48 5.71 -24.81
C ASP A 78 12.28 5.79 -23.88
N GLN A 79 11.05 5.84 -24.42
CA GLN A 79 9.84 5.85 -23.61
C GLN A 79 9.66 4.53 -22.87
N LEU A 80 9.89 3.39 -23.53
CA LEU A 80 9.87 2.07 -22.89
C LEU A 80 10.96 1.94 -21.80
N ASN A 81 12.16 2.46 -22.04
CA ASN A 81 13.23 2.48 -21.04
C ASN A 81 12.89 3.37 -19.85
N ARG A 82 12.22 4.50 -20.06
CA ARG A 82 11.71 5.34 -18.95
C ARG A 82 10.68 4.60 -18.11
N PHE A 83 9.70 3.95 -18.73
CA PHE A 83 8.72 3.13 -18.02
C PHE A 83 9.38 2.02 -17.21
N LYS A 84 10.34 1.31 -17.82
CA LYS A 84 11.14 0.28 -17.13
C LYS A 84 11.87 0.84 -15.91
N ALA A 85 12.50 2.00 -16.03
CA ALA A 85 13.25 2.62 -14.95
C ALA A 85 12.35 3.03 -13.76
N GLU A 86 11.18 3.61 -14.03
CA GLU A 86 10.21 3.96 -12.97
C GLU A 86 9.65 2.72 -12.28
N LEU A 87 9.30 1.67 -13.03
CA LEU A 87 8.87 0.40 -12.47
C LEU A 87 9.94 -0.28 -11.62
N LEU A 88 11.22 -0.22 -12.02
CA LEU A 88 12.34 -0.75 -11.22
C LEU A 88 12.51 0.02 -9.91
N LYS A 89 12.38 1.34 -9.93
CA LYS A 89 12.41 2.16 -8.70
C LYS A 89 11.28 1.77 -7.76
N ALA A 90 10.06 1.64 -8.28
CA ALA A 90 8.90 1.22 -7.50
C ALA A 90 9.09 -0.16 -6.88
N LEU A 91 9.57 -1.14 -7.67
CA LEU A 91 9.89 -2.48 -7.17
C LEU A 91 10.92 -2.45 -6.04
N HIS A 92 11.98 -1.66 -6.20
CA HIS A 92 13.02 -1.53 -5.17
C HIS A 92 12.47 -0.97 -3.85
N LEU A 93 11.53 -0.01 -3.91
CA LEU A 93 10.87 0.54 -2.72
C LEU A 93 9.98 -0.51 -2.03
N ILE A 94 9.18 -1.24 -2.80
CA ILE A 94 8.35 -2.34 -2.29
C ILE A 94 9.21 -3.38 -1.56
N LEU A 95 10.34 -3.80 -2.17
CA LEU A 95 11.23 -4.81 -1.59
C LEU A 95 11.91 -4.36 -0.29
N ARG A 96 12.03 -3.05 -0.07
CA ARG A 96 12.61 -2.49 1.16
C ARG A 96 11.57 -2.19 2.24
N ASP A 97 10.29 -2.46 1.97
CA ASP A 97 9.16 -2.02 2.79
C ASP A 97 9.14 -0.50 3.01
N GLU A 98 9.80 0.26 2.12
CA GLU A 98 9.90 1.72 2.11
C GLU A 98 8.79 2.31 1.25
N ILE A 99 7.56 1.85 1.53
CA ILE A 99 6.32 2.25 0.85
C ILE A 99 5.89 3.70 1.15
N PRO A 100 6.13 4.31 2.34
CA PRO A 100 5.42 5.53 2.70
C PRO A 100 6.19 6.78 2.27
N GLU A 101 5.84 7.31 1.10
CA GLU A 101 5.65 8.75 0.78
C GLU A 101 5.72 9.00 -0.74
N LEU A 102 6.49 8.20 -1.50
CA LEU A 102 6.61 8.33 -2.95
C LEU A 102 5.34 7.92 -3.71
N ILE A 103 4.66 6.88 -3.26
CA ILE A 103 3.48 6.30 -3.94
C ILE A 103 2.23 7.18 -3.72
N SER A 104 2.08 7.80 -2.55
CA SER A 104 0.84 8.54 -2.22
C SER A 104 0.66 9.87 -2.96
N HIS A 105 1.71 10.38 -3.63
CA HIS A 105 1.69 11.71 -4.25
C HIS A 105 2.20 11.78 -5.69
N ARG A 106 2.87 10.73 -6.21
CA ARG A 106 3.30 10.69 -7.61
C ARG A 106 2.62 9.54 -8.35
N LYS A 107 1.59 9.88 -9.13
CA LYS A 107 1.23 9.07 -10.30
C LYS A 107 2.48 8.96 -11.16
N LEU A 108 2.91 7.74 -11.49
CA LEU A 108 4.04 7.53 -12.40
C LEU A 108 3.71 8.05 -13.80
N GLY A 109 2.41 8.17 -14.11
CA GLY A 109 1.88 8.81 -15.29
C GLY A 109 1.96 7.94 -16.54
N MET A 110 2.39 6.69 -16.41
CA MET A 110 2.54 5.76 -17.52
C MET A 110 1.16 5.38 -18.05
N ALA A 111 0.21 5.11 -17.16
CA ALA A 111 -1.16 4.78 -17.50
C ALA A 111 -1.81 5.90 -18.32
N ARG A 112 -1.63 7.16 -17.91
CA ARG A 112 -2.12 8.31 -18.67
C ARG A 112 -1.50 8.37 -20.07
N VAL A 113 -0.18 8.25 -20.17
CA VAL A 113 0.52 8.27 -21.46
C VAL A 113 0.03 7.15 -22.37
N ILE A 114 -0.16 5.95 -21.84
CA ILE A 114 -0.64 4.80 -22.61
C ILE A 114 -2.10 5.00 -23.04
N THR A 115 -3.00 5.39 -22.14
CA THR A 115 -4.41 5.60 -22.48
C THR A 115 -4.59 6.73 -23.50
N ASP A 116 -3.77 7.78 -23.44
CA ASP A 116 -3.86 8.91 -24.36
C ASP A 116 -3.25 8.62 -25.75
N GLN A 117 -2.23 7.75 -25.84
CA GLN A 117 -1.41 7.59 -27.05
C GLN A 117 -1.46 6.21 -27.70
N TRP A 118 -1.76 5.15 -26.94
CA TRP A 118 -1.66 3.77 -27.41
C TRP A 118 -3.05 3.22 -27.74
N PRO A 119 -3.17 2.41 -28.81
CA PRO A 119 -4.38 1.63 -29.06
C PRO A 119 -4.73 0.71 -27.88
N ASN A 120 -6.01 0.72 -27.48
CA ASN A 120 -6.53 -0.05 -26.34
C ASN A 120 -6.36 -1.58 -26.45
N ASN A 121 -6.10 -2.11 -27.65
CA ASN A 121 -5.92 -3.53 -27.91
C ASN A 121 -4.47 -4.02 -27.71
N LEU A 122 -3.54 -3.14 -27.33
CA LEU A 122 -2.14 -3.52 -27.13
C LEU A 122 -1.92 -4.08 -25.72
N THR A 123 -1.65 -5.38 -25.66
CA THR A 123 -1.39 -6.12 -24.43
C THR A 123 -0.30 -5.48 -23.56
N LEU A 124 0.77 -4.97 -24.18
CA LEU A 124 1.85 -4.29 -23.44
C LEU A 124 1.34 -3.08 -22.66
N GLY A 125 0.46 -2.27 -23.27
CA GLY A 125 -0.11 -1.09 -22.64
C GLY A 125 -0.94 -1.46 -21.41
N LEU A 126 -1.80 -2.47 -21.56
CA LEU A 126 -2.63 -2.99 -20.45
C LEU A 126 -1.77 -3.51 -19.29
N ILE A 127 -0.73 -4.28 -19.58
CA ILE A 127 0.17 -4.81 -18.54
C ILE A 127 0.84 -3.67 -17.74
N ILE A 128 1.28 -2.60 -18.40
CA ILE A 128 1.91 -1.46 -17.72
C ILE A 128 0.88 -0.67 -16.89
N ILE A 129 -0.33 -0.47 -17.42
CA ILE A 129 -1.43 0.17 -16.68
C ILE A 129 -1.76 -0.62 -15.42
N GLU A 130 -1.91 -1.95 -15.53
CA GLU A 130 -2.20 -2.81 -14.38
C GLU A 130 -1.10 -2.75 -13.32
N ALA A 131 0.16 -2.64 -13.72
CA ALA A 131 1.27 -2.50 -12.79
C ALA A 131 1.23 -1.16 -12.03
N GLU A 132 0.94 -0.05 -12.71
CA GLU A 132 0.79 1.26 -12.05
C GLU A 132 -0.42 1.28 -11.11
N GLN A 133 -1.56 0.73 -11.53
CA GLN A 133 -2.76 0.67 -10.69
C GLN A 133 -2.56 -0.22 -9.46
N ALA A 134 -1.86 -1.35 -9.60
CA ALA A 134 -1.55 -2.21 -8.47
C ALA A 134 -0.62 -1.50 -7.47
N LEU A 135 0.33 -0.69 -7.95
CA LEU A 135 1.16 0.15 -7.10
C LEU A 135 0.35 1.22 -6.36
N GLU A 136 -0.57 1.90 -7.04
CA GLU A 136 -1.47 2.90 -6.43
C GLU A 136 -2.41 2.29 -5.37
N ALA A 137 -2.64 0.97 -5.40
CA ALA A 137 -3.55 0.29 -4.49
C ALA A 137 -2.89 -0.16 -3.17
N ILE A 138 -1.56 -0.12 -3.06
CA ILE A 138 -0.80 -0.45 -1.83
C ILE A 138 -1.10 0.59 -0.75
#